data_AF-A0A9D7JDI0-F1
#
_entry.id   AF-A0A9D7JDI0-F1
#
_cell.length_a   1.000
_cell.length_b   1.000
_cell.length_c   1.000
_cell.angle_alpha   90.00
_cell.angle_beta   90.00
_cell.angle_gamma   90.00
#
_symmetry.space_group_name_H-M   'P 1'
#
loop_
_entity.id
_entity.type
_entity.pdbx_description
1 polymer ?
#
loop_
_entity_poly.entity_id
_entity_poly.type
_entity_poly.pdbx_seq_one_letter_code
_entity_poly.pdbx_strand_id
1 'polypeptide(L)'
;MLKSVAAIVLVAALAAPAQAGEAGDVAREALYSGRLEQGLADLAPYHERLVQEGSFGIGLIRFVAALEHLAQAFYRHGFAAPDGGPVAGPQLDLPMPANPSPQPLGYPGYRDILSAFVDEMDAARSRCCRRAKWATM
;
A
#
# COMPACT_ATOMS: atom_id res chain seq x y z
N MET A 1 -10.60 -29.25 41.82
CA MET A 1 -9.23 -28.79 41.49
C MET A 1 -8.88 -29.00 40.02
N LEU A 2 -9.05 -30.20 39.45
CA LEU A 2 -8.73 -30.48 38.04
C LEU A 2 -9.49 -29.59 37.02
N LYS A 3 -10.77 -29.31 37.28
CA LYS A 3 -11.61 -28.43 36.44
C LYS A 3 -11.14 -26.96 36.45
N SER A 4 -10.64 -26.49 37.60
CA SER A 4 -10.14 -25.12 37.75
C SER A 4 -8.79 -24.93 37.04
N VAL A 5 -7.95 -25.95 37.03
CA VAL A 5 -6.68 -25.95 36.26
C VAL A 5 -6.97 -25.95 34.75
N ALA A 6 -7.92 -26.76 34.29
CA ALA A 6 -8.32 -26.78 32.88
C ALA A 6 -8.88 -25.43 32.40
N ALA A 7 -9.66 -24.73 33.25
CA ALA A 7 -10.19 -23.40 32.93
C ALA A 7 -9.08 -22.34 32.81
N ILE A 8 -8.06 -22.38 33.67
CA ILE A 8 -6.93 -21.43 33.64
C ILE A 8 -6.07 -21.66 32.38
N VAL A 9 -5.81 -22.91 32.01
CA VAL A 9 -5.07 -23.26 30.78
C VAL A 9 -5.82 -22.80 29.53
N LEU A 10 -7.15 -22.96 29.50
CA LEU A 10 -7.97 -22.53 28.37
C LEU A 10 -7.98 -21.00 28.21
N VAL A 11 -8.08 -20.25 29.31
CA VAL A 11 -8.03 -18.77 29.29
C VAL A 11 -6.66 -18.26 28.90
N ALA A 12 -5.58 -18.91 29.34
CA ALA A 12 -4.22 -18.56 28.92
C ALA A 12 -3.96 -18.84 27.42
N ALA A 13 -4.56 -19.91 26.86
CA ALA A 13 -4.46 -20.20 25.43
C ALA A 13 -5.21 -19.20 24.55
N LEU A 14 -6.30 -18.60 25.07
CA LEU A 14 -7.05 -17.53 24.40
C LEU A 14 -6.36 -16.16 24.45
N ALA A 15 -5.37 -15.99 25.33
CA ALA A 15 -4.58 -14.77 25.48
C ALA A 15 -3.28 -14.78 24.67
N ALA A 16 -3.08 -15.76 23.78
CA ALA A 16 -1.93 -15.76 22.89
C ALA A 16 -1.92 -14.46 22.07
N PRO A 17 -0.81 -13.69 22.07
CA PRO A 17 -0.74 -12.47 21.27
C PRO A 17 -0.98 -12.84 19.81
N ALA A 18 -1.73 -12.00 19.11
CA ALA A 18 -1.75 -12.04 17.66
C ALA A 18 -0.33 -11.72 17.18
N GLN A 19 0.47 -12.77 16.98
CA GLN A 19 1.78 -12.63 16.37
C GLN A 19 1.54 -12.10 14.96
N ALA A 20 2.09 -10.92 14.65
CA ALA A 20 2.13 -10.45 13.28
C ALA A 20 2.83 -11.53 12.46
N GLY A 21 2.16 -12.04 11.43
CA GLY A 21 2.70 -13.11 10.60
C GLY A 21 3.90 -12.64 9.79
N GLU A 22 4.74 -13.59 9.40
CA GLU A 22 6.00 -13.38 8.65
C GLU A 22 5.80 -12.53 7.38
N ALA A 23 4.65 -12.67 6.70
CA ALA A 23 4.29 -11.84 5.55
C ALA A 23 4.08 -10.36 5.90
N GLY A 24 3.56 -10.07 7.10
CA GLY A 24 3.41 -8.71 7.60
C GLY A 24 4.74 -8.02 7.82
N ASP A 25 5.75 -8.74 8.33
CA ASP A 25 7.10 -8.21 8.52
C ASP A 25 7.79 -7.90 7.19
N VAL A 26 7.64 -8.77 6.18
CA VAL A 26 8.15 -8.52 4.82
C VAL A 26 7.50 -7.27 4.22
N ALA A 27 6.16 -7.16 4.31
CA ALA A 27 5.44 -5.99 3.80
C ALA A 27 5.89 -4.70 4.51
N ARG A 28 6.01 -4.75 5.84
CA ARG A 28 6.48 -3.63 6.65
C ARG A 28 7.88 -3.17 6.22
N GLU A 29 8.83 -4.10 6.10
CA GLU A 29 10.21 -3.80 5.70
C GLU A 29 10.28 -3.18 4.30
N ALA A 30 9.50 -3.71 3.34
CA ALA A 30 9.44 -3.15 1.99
C ALA A 30 8.93 -1.69 1.98
N LEU A 31 7.91 -1.39 2.78
CA LEU A 31 7.33 -0.05 2.89
C LEU A 31 8.28 0.95 3.57
N TYR A 32 8.95 0.55 4.65
CA TYR A 32 9.90 1.44 5.33
C TYR A 32 11.19 1.66 4.53
N SER A 33 11.67 0.64 3.82
CA SER A 33 12.87 0.76 3.00
C SER A 33 12.62 1.38 1.62
N GLY A 34 11.35 1.52 1.21
CA GLY A 34 10.96 1.98 -0.13
C GLY A 34 11.24 0.97 -1.25
N ARG A 35 11.66 -0.26 -0.92
CA ARG A 35 11.97 -1.32 -1.91
C ARG A 35 10.71 -2.09 -2.31
N LEU A 36 9.77 -1.39 -2.93
CA LEU A 36 8.43 -1.93 -3.22
C LEU A 36 8.47 -3.13 -4.17
N GLU A 37 9.21 -3.07 -5.28
CA GLU A 37 9.33 -4.20 -6.21
C GLU A 37 9.92 -5.45 -5.55
N GLN A 38 10.98 -5.27 -4.75
CA GLN A 38 11.60 -6.37 -4.02
C GLN A 38 10.64 -6.95 -2.98
N GLY A 39 9.87 -6.10 -2.28
CA GLY A 39 8.83 -6.55 -1.37
C GLY A 39 7.74 -7.39 -2.05
N LEU A 40 7.36 -7.07 -3.29
CA LEU A 40 6.42 -7.90 -4.05
C LEU A 40 7.01 -9.28 -4.39
N ALA A 41 8.29 -9.34 -4.75
CA ALA A 41 8.98 -10.60 -5.00
C ALA A 41 9.10 -11.44 -3.71
N ASP A 42 9.47 -10.80 -2.60
CA ASP A 42 9.62 -11.45 -1.30
C ASP A 42 8.28 -11.94 -0.73
N LEU A 43 7.16 -11.28 -1.07
CA LEU A 43 5.82 -11.70 -0.68
C LEU A 43 5.22 -12.83 -1.53
N ALA A 44 5.77 -13.08 -2.72
CA ALA A 44 5.28 -14.14 -3.62
C ALA A 44 5.13 -15.53 -2.95
N PRO A 45 6.10 -16.06 -2.18
CA PRO A 45 5.95 -17.37 -1.52
C PRO A 45 4.86 -17.41 -0.43
N TYR A 46 4.52 -16.27 0.16
CA TYR A 46 3.47 -16.20 1.19
C TYR A 46 2.06 -16.27 0.60
N HIS A 47 1.91 -16.03 -0.71
CA HIS A 47 0.64 -16.20 -1.41
C HIS A 47 0.18 -17.67 -1.45
N GLU A 48 1.07 -18.64 -1.22
CA GLU A 48 0.74 -20.07 -1.14
C GLU A 48 0.53 -20.56 0.31
N ARG A 49 1.35 -20.06 1.25
CA ARG A 49 1.38 -20.55 2.64
C ARG A 49 0.48 -19.77 3.60
N LEU A 50 0.34 -18.46 3.38
CA LEU A 50 -0.42 -17.53 4.21
C LEU A 50 -1.28 -16.64 3.30
N VAL A 51 -2.15 -17.28 2.50
CA VAL A 51 -2.88 -16.68 1.37
C VAL A 51 -3.49 -15.32 1.72
N GLN A 52 -4.11 -15.18 2.90
CA GLN A 52 -4.73 -13.93 3.35
C GLN A 52 -3.69 -12.83 3.61
N GLU A 53 -2.67 -13.11 4.43
CA GLU A 53 -1.64 -12.14 4.81
C GLU A 53 -0.74 -11.76 3.64
N GLY A 54 -0.33 -12.75 2.83
CA GLY A 54 0.43 -12.52 1.61
C GLY A 54 -0.35 -11.68 0.59
N SER A 55 -1.65 -11.96 0.40
CA SER A 55 -2.49 -11.17 -0.50
C SER A 55 -2.73 -9.75 0.03
N PHE A 56 -2.89 -9.59 1.35
CA PHE A 56 -2.97 -8.29 2.00
C PHE A 56 -1.68 -7.48 1.81
N GLY A 57 -0.53 -8.07 2.14
CA GLY A 57 0.79 -7.44 1.98
C GLY A 57 1.04 -7.00 0.53
N ILE A 58 0.77 -7.87 -0.45
CA ILE A 58 0.90 -7.54 -1.88
C ILE A 58 -0.03 -6.37 -2.23
N GLY A 59 -1.29 -6.40 -1.78
CA GLY A 59 -2.23 -5.31 -2.07
C GLY A 59 -1.80 -3.98 -1.44
N LEU A 60 -1.25 -4.00 -0.22
CA LEU A 60 -0.75 -2.81 0.47
C LEU A 60 0.47 -2.21 -0.24
N ILE A 61 1.44 -3.04 -0.66
CA ILE A 61 2.60 -2.56 -1.43
C ILE A 61 2.15 -1.94 -2.76
N ARG A 62 1.21 -2.57 -3.48
CA ARG A 62 0.69 -2.04 -4.75
C ARG A 62 -0.08 -0.73 -4.55
N PHE A 63 -0.78 -0.56 -3.44
CA PHE A 63 -1.43 0.70 -3.09
C PHE A 63 -0.40 1.83 -2.93
N VAL A 64 0.68 1.58 -2.19
CA VAL A 64 1.74 2.59 -2.01
C VAL A 64 2.45 2.89 -3.33
N ALA A 65 2.73 1.87 -4.15
CA ALA A 65 3.31 2.06 -5.49
C ALA A 65 2.43 2.95 -6.38
N ALA A 66 1.09 2.78 -6.34
CA ALA A 66 0.17 3.61 -7.11
C ALA A 66 0.22 5.10 -6.70
N LEU A 67 0.34 5.38 -5.40
CA LEU A 67 0.52 6.75 -4.91
C LEU A 67 1.87 7.34 -5.35
N GLU A 68 2.94 6.53 -5.33
CA GLU A 68 4.26 6.93 -5.80
C GLU A 68 4.23 7.27 -7.30
N HIS A 69 3.65 6.41 -8.14
CA HIS A 69 3.52 6.66 -9.58
C HIS A 69 2.71 7.93 -9.87
N LEU A 70 1.60 8.16 -9.13
CA LEU A 70 0.81 9.37 -9.25
C LEU A 70 1.62 10.62 -8.91
N ALA A 71 2.35 10.59 -7.79
CA ALA A 71 3.21 11.68 -7.35
C ALA A 71 4.31 11.98 -8.37
N GLN A 72 4.98 10.93 -8.89
CA GLN A 72 6.01 11.06 -9.93
C GLN A 72 5.44 11.61 -11.24
N ALA A 73 4.23 11.21 -11.64
CA ALA A 73 3.56 11.73 -12.82
C ALA A 73 3.29 13.24 -12.68
N PHE A 74 2.75 13.68 -11.55
CA PHE A 74 2.54 15.10 -11.27
C PHE A 74 3.85 15.89 -11.16
N TYR A 75 4.88 15.31 -10.54
CA TYR A 75 6.20 15.91 -10.47
C TYR A 75 6.79 16.17 -11.86
N ARG A 76 6.72 15.19 -12.78
CA ARG A 76 7.18 15.29 -14.17
C ARG A 76 6.54 16.45 -14.94
N HIS A 77 5.29 16.77 -14.61
CA HIS A 77 4.50 17.82 -15.26
C HIS A 77 4.49 19.16 -14.52
N GLY A 78 5.34 19.34 -13.51
CA GLY A 78 5.56 20.66 -12.91
C GLY A 78 4.61 21.01 -11.77
N PHE A 79 4.04 20.03 -11.07
CA PHE A 79 3.35 20.27 -9.79
C PHE A 79 4.25 20.93 -8.72
N ALA A 80 5.57 21.02 -8.96
CA ALA A 80 6.56 21.78 -8.21
C ALA A 80 7.39 22.74 -9.10
N ALA A 81 6.83 23.27 -10.19
CA ALA A 81 7.55 24.21 -11.06
C ALA A 81 7.64 25.61 -10.42
N PRO A 82 8.75 26.35 -10.61
CA PRO A 82 8.91 27.72 -10.09
C PRO A 82 7.78 28.68 -10.51
N ASP A 83 7.27 28.49 -11.73
CA ASP A 83 6.22 29.32 -12.32
C ASP A 83 4.83 28.64 -12.27
N GLY A 84 4.76 27.40 -11.77
CA GLY A 84 3.57 26.55 -11.81
C GLY A 84 2.42 27.01 -10.92
N GLY A 85 2.65 28.04 -10.12
CA GLY A 85 1.73 28.52 -9.10
C GLY A 85 1.50 27.47 -8.01
N PRO A 86 1.18 27.88 -6.78
CA PRO A 86 0.82 26.95 -5.73
C PRO A 86 -0.55 26.32 -6.07
N VAL A 87 -0.58 25.26 -6.89
CA VAL A 87 -1.76 24.36 -6.96
C VAL A 87 -2.05 23.80 -5.56
N ALA A 88 -0.98 23.66 -4.78
CA ALA A 88 -0.97 23.45 -3.36
C ALA A 88 -0.66 24.81 -2.70
N GLY A 89 -1.62 25.49 -2.07
CA GLY A 89 -1.42 26.80 -1.41
C GLY A 89 -0.19 26.86 -0.47
N PRO A 90 0.19 28.04 0.08
CA PRO A 90 1.35 28.21 0.98
C PRO A 90 1.45 27.19 2.13
N GLN A 91 0.34 26.54 2.48
CA GLN A 91 0.23 25.50 3.50
C GLN A 91 0.81 24.13 3.09
N LEU A 92 1.10 23.93 1.79
CA LEU A 92 1.60 22.68 1.22
C LEU A 92 3.01 22.85 0.62
N ASP A 93 3.78 23.81 1.15
CA ASP A 93 5.21 23.99 0.85
C ASP A 93 5.99 22.79 1.41
N LEU A 94 5.94 21.69 0.67
CA LEU A 94 6.74 20.50 0.93
C LEU A 94 8.17 20.81 0.49
N PRO A 95 9.20 20.45 1.28
CA PRO A 95 10.60 20.65 0.93
C PRO A 95 11.02 19.66 -0.18
N MET A 96 10.41 19.77 -1.35
CA MET A 96 10.67 18.95 -2.52
C MET A 96 11.41 19.81 -3.56
N PRO A 97 12.52 19.31 -4.13
CA PRO A 97 13.23 20.04 -5.17
C PRO A 97 12.31 20.34 -6.36
N ALA A 98 12.29 21.59 -6.82
CA ALA A 98 11.53 21.96 -8.01
C ALA A 98 11.97 21.12 -9.23
N ASN A 99 11.03 20.74 -10.10
CA ASN A 99 11.37 20.06 -11.34
C ASN A 99 12.02 21.08 -12.30
N PRO A 100 13.30 20.91 -12.70
CA PRO A 100 14.01 21.89 -13.51
C PRO A 100 13.53 21.96 -14.97
N SER A 101 12.75 20.99 -15.45
CA SER A 101 12.26 20.94 -16.83
C SER A 101 10.90 20.22 -16.90
N PRO A 102 9.81 20.90 -16.50
CA PRO A 102 8.48 20.31 -16.51
C PRO A 102 8.00 20.04 -17.94
N GLN A 103 7.37 18.89 -18.13
CA GLN A 103 6.76 18.53 -19.41
C GLN A 103 5.35 19.13 -19.53
N PRO A 104 4.94 19.66 -20.69
CA PRO A 104 3.57 20.16 -20.89
C PRO A 104 2.52 19.07 -20.60
N LEU A 105 1.43 19.44 -19.93
CA LEU A 105 0.32 18.53 -19.63
C LEU A 105 -0.99 19.09 -20.18
N GLY A 106 -1.50 18.46 -21.24
CA GLY A 106 -2.84 18.71 -21.75
C GLY A 106 -3.90 17.90 -21.02
N TYR A 107 -5.17 18.24 -21.21
CA TYR A 107 -6.30 17.51 -20.63
C TYR A 107 -6.30 16.00 -20.92
N PRO A 108 -5.98 15.52 -22.14
CA PRO A 108 -5.88 14.07 -22.39
C PRO A 108 -4.84 13.39 -21.49
N GLY A 109 -3.63 13.96 -21.40
CA GLY A 109 -2.58 13.40 -20.54
C GLY A 109 -2.93 13.44 -19.05
N TYR A 110 -3.61 14.51 -18.59
CA TYR A 110 -4.10 14.57 -17.21
C TYR A 110 -5.13 13.46 -16.93
N ARG A 111 -6.05 13.21 -17.87
CA ARG A 111 -7.02 12.12 -17.78
C ARG A 111 -6.32 10.77 -17.74
N ASP A 112 -5.30 10.57 -18.57
CA ASP A 112 -4.55 9.31 -18.63
C ASP A 112 -3.82 9.03 -17.30
N ILE A 113 -3.24 10.05 -16.66
CA ILE A 113 -2.62 9.92 -15.33
C ILE A 113 -3.64 9.45 -14.29
N LEU A 114 -4.82 10.08 -14.25
CA LEU A 114 -5.88 9.71 -13.31
C LEU A 114 -6.45 8.32 -13.60
N SER A 115 -6.62 7.95 -14.88
CA SER A 115 -7.06 6.62 -15.29
C SER A 115 -6.07 5.55 -14.86
N ALA A 116 -4.76 5.76 -15.08
CA ALA A 116 -3.73 4.83 -14.64
C ALA A 116 -3.75 4.64 -13.13
N PHE A 117 -3.90 5.71 -12.36
CA PHE A 117 -4.01 5.63 -10.90
C PHE A 117 -5.24 4.81 -10.45
N VAL A 118 -6.41 5.02 -11.07
CA VAL A 118 -7.62 4.23 -10.77
C VAL A 118 -7.40 2.75 -11.08
N ASP A 119 -6.80 2.43 -12.24
CA ASP A 119 -6.52 1.05 -12.63
C ASP A 119 -5.57 0.36 -11.64
N GLU A 120 -4.53 1.07 -11.18
CA GLU A 120 -3.59 0.57 -10.17
C GLU A 120 -4.24 0.38 -8.79
N MET A 121 -5.13 1.28 -8.39
CA MET A 121 -5.92 1.19 -7.16
C MET A 121 -6.86 -0.03 -7.19
N ASP A 122 -7.54 -0.29 -8.31
CA ASP A 122 -8.37 -1.48 -8.48
C ASP A 122 -7.53 -2.76 -8.47
N ALA A 123 -6.34 -2.72 -9.07
CA ALA A 123 -5.40 -3.84 -9.03
C ALA A 123 -4.89 -4.13 -7.61
N ALA A 124 -4.64 -3.09 -6.79
CA ALA A 124 -4.30 -3.23 -5.37
C ALA A 124 -5.47 -3.79 -4.56
N ARG A 125 -6.68 -3.25 -4.75
CA ARG A 125 -7.92 -3.70 -4.10
C ARG A 125 -8.21 -5.18 -4.36
N SER A 126 -8.00 -5.65 -5.59
CA SER A 126 -8.22 -7.05 -5.97
C SER A 126 -7.40 -8.05 -5.14
N ARG A 127 -6.27 -7.60 -4.58
CA ARG A 127 -5.34 -8.39 -3.77
C ARG A 127 -5.68 -8.30 -2.28
N CYS A 128 -5.84 -7.09 -1.73
CA CYS A 128 -6.05 -6.88 -0.30
C CYS A 128 -7.51 -7.08 0.16
N CYS A 129 -8.49 -6.81 -0.70
CA CYS A 129 -9.90 -6.70 -0.34
C CYS A 129 -10.79 -7.62 -1.19
N ARG A 130 -10.27 -8.80 -1.56
CA ARG A 130 -11.10 -9.84 -2.17
C ARG A 130 -12.17 -10.20 -1.14
N ARG A 131 -13.42 -9.77 -1.36
CA ARG A 131 -14.55 -9.95 -0.46
C ARG A 131 -14.56 -11.39 0.05
N ALA A 132 -14.07 -11.56 1.29
CA ALA A 132 -14.09 -12.85 1.94
C ALA A 132 -15.56 -13.29 1.94
N LYS A 133 -15.83 -14.50 1.43
CA LYS A 133 -17.18 -15.04 1.21
C LYS A 133 -17.91 -15.36 2.54
N TRP A 134 -17.95 -14.42 3.48
CA TRP A 134 -18.71 -14.50 4.73
C TRP A 134 -20.13 -13.95 4.59
N ALA A 135 -20.65 -13.80 3.37
CA ALA A 135 -22.00 -13.27 3.12
C ALA A 135 -23.03 -14.37 2.77
N THR A 136 -22.67 -15.65 2.91
CA THR A 136 -23.57 -16.79 2.67
C THR A 136 -23.30 -17.95 3.64
N MET A 137 -23.25 -17.66 4.94
CA MET A 137 -23.47 -18.64 6.01
C MET A 137 -24.37 -18.03 7.07
#